data_AF-A0A953SEN8-F1
#
_entry.id   AF-A0A953SEN8-F1
#
_cell.length_a   1.000
_cell.length_b   1.000
_cell.length_c   1.000
_cell.angle_alpha   90.00
_cell.angle_beta   90.00
_cell.angle_gamma   90.00
#
_symmetry.space_group_name_H-M   'P 1'
#
loop_
_entity.id
_entity.type
_entity.pdbx_description
1 polymer ?
#
loop_
_entity_poly.entity_id
_entity_poly.type
_entity_poly.pdbx_seq_one_letter_code
_entity_poly.pdbx_strand_id
1 'polypeptide(L)'
;MEYYMQAFSGEQVEIRGNPLFSLCDKGDIGGVNYSLHPDFRTPAIFLYDGYEGGIGLTRRVLDTPAEWIRSFREIIGGCASEDGCPSCVQDPQCGSANTPLDKKGALFFPGELLK
;
A
#
# COMPACT_ATOMS: atom_id res chain seq x y z
N MET A 1 13.23 -5.40 -13.23
CA MET A 1 11.87 -5.33 -13.82
C MET A 1 11.00 -4.68 -12.77
N GLU A 2 10.92 -3.36 -12.82
CA GLU A 2 10.13 -2.55 -11.89
C GLU A 2 8.69 -2.56 -12.38
N TYR A 3 7.77 -2.99 -11.53
CA TYR A 3 6.36 -3.09 -11.85
C TYR A 3 5.65 -1.96 -11.10
N TYR A 4 4.99 -1.08 -11.86
CA TYR A 4 4.44 0.18 -11.38
C TYR A 4 2.91 0.11 -11.28
N MET A 5 2.34 0.57 -10.17
CA MET A 5 0.89 0.70 -9.94
C MET A 5 0.60 2.10 -9.38
N GLN A 6 -0.32 2.86 -9.99
CA GLN A 6 -0.48 4.32 -9.79
C GLN A 6 -1.79 4.80 -9.12
N ALA A 7 -1.80 5.40 -7.91
CA ALA A 7 -2.77 6.43 -7.42
C ALA A 7 -2.23 7.19 -6.14
N PHE A 8 -3.00 8.11 -5.50
CA PHE A 8 -2.59 9.10 -4.44
C PHE A 8 -3.33 8.96 -3.10
N SER A 9 -2.61 9.07 -1.96
CA SER A 9 -3.02 9.81 -0.75
C SER A 9 -1.81 10.53 -0.18
N GLY A 10 -1.98 11.78 0.26
CA GLY A 10 -1.01 12.46 1.13
C GLY A 10 -0.74 11.57 2.32
N GLU A 11 0.48 11.61 2.84
CA GLU A 11 0.86 10.95 4.09
C GLU A 11 1.15 9.45 3.89
N GLN A 12 2.30 9.00 4.41
CA GLN A 12 2.86 7.69 4.10
C GLN A 12 1.94 6.58 4.66
N VAL A 13 1.18 5.94 3.77
CA VAL A 13 0.46 4.71 4.11
C VAL A 13 1.38 3.60 3.67
N GLU A 14 1.95 2.88 4.62
CA GLU A 14 2.77 1.72 4.30
C GLU A 14 1.86 0.63 3.73
N ILE A 15 1.89 0.47 2.42
CA ILE A 15 1.10 -0.55 1.74
C ILE A 15 1.91 -1.85 1.77
N ARG A 16 1.71 -2.65 2.82
CA ARG A 16 2.39 -3.94 2.96
C ARG A 16 1.66 -5.06 2.23
N GLY A 17 2.38 -6.12 1.88
CA GLY A 17 1.76 -7.30 1.30
C GLY A 17 0.62 -7.80 2.18
N ASN A 18 -0.58 -7.92 1.62
CA ASN A 18 -1.65 -8.65 2.29
C ASN A 18 -1.22 -10.13 2.21
N PRO A 19 -1.01 -10.82 3.36
CA PRO A 19 -0.54 -12.21 3.35
C PRO A 19 -1.43 -13.15 2.52
N LEU A 20 -2.69 -12.78 2.33
CA LEU A 20 -3.64 -13.45 1.44
C LEU A 20 -3.13 -13.54 -0.02
N PHE A 21 -2.33 -12.57 -0.46
CA PHE A 21 -1.84 -12.46 -1.85
C PHE A 21 -0.36 -12.80 -1.99
N SER A 22 0.48 -12.48 -0.99
CA SER A 22 1.92 -12.70 -1.07
C SER A 22 2.39 -14.00 -0.42
N LEU A 23 1.57 -14.61 0.46
CA LEU A 23 1.92 -15.78 1.29
C LEU A 23 3.25 -15.59 2.06
N CYS A 24 3.58 -14.34 2.38
CA CYS A 24 4.83 -13.97 3.06
C CYS A 24 4.54 -13.29 4.40
N ASP A 25 5.57 -13.20 5.23
CA ASP A 25 5.48 -12.45 6.48
C ASP A 25 5.40 -10.95 6.21
N LYS A 26 4.92 -10.20 7.20
CA LYS A 26 4.70 -8.76 7.10
C LYS A 26 5.97 -7.96 6.74
N GLY A 27 7.14 -8.47 7.12
CA GLY A 27 8.43 -7.83 6.83
C GLY A 27 8.97 -8.04 5.42
N ASP A 28 8.39 -8.98 4.66
CA ASP A 28 9.02 -9.49 3.44
C ASP A 28 8.69 -8.66 2.19
N ILE A 29 7.66 -7.82 2.26
CA ILE A 29 7.31 -6.83 1.24
C ILE A 29 7.21 -5.48 1.92
N GLY A 30 7.97 -4.52 1.40
CA GLY A 30 7.85 -3.10 1.73
C GLY A 30 7.16 -2.32 0.61
N GLY A 31 6.76 -1.09 0.92
CA GLY A 31 6.18 -0.20 -0.07
C GLY A 31 6.27 1.26 0.31
N VAL A 32 6.29 2.12 -0.71
CA VAL A 32 6.24 3.57 -0.57
C VAL A 32 5.18 4.12 -1.53
N ASN A 33 4.34 5.02 -1.04
CA ASN A 33 3.38 5.73 -1.86
C ASN A 33 3.81 7.18 -2.12
N TYR A 34 3.62 7.61 -3.36
CA TYR A 34 3.70 9.00 -3.78
C TYR A 34 2.32 9.46 -4.17
N SER A 35 1.84 10.44 -3.43
CA SER A 35 0.77 11.33 -3.86
C SER A 35 0.95 11.85 -5.29
N LEU A 36 2.06 12.54 -5.55
CA LEU A 36 2.38 13.06 -6.87
C LEU A 36 3.87 12.79 -7.06
N HIS A 37 4.21 11.80 -7.89
CA HIS A 37 5.60 11.49 -8.11
C HIS A 37 6.28 12.66 -8.84
N PRO A 38 7.46 13.13 -8.41
CA PRO A 38 8.11 14.31 -8.98
C PRO A 38 8.33 14.19 -10.49
N ASP A 39 8.71 12.99 -10.95
CA ASP A 39 8.99 12.77 -12.37
C ASP A 39 7.73 12.41 -13.19
N PHE A 40 6.89 11.51 -12.67
CA PHE A 40 5.75 10.99 -13.43
C PHE A 40 4.54 11.92 -13.39
N ARG A 41 4.53 12.89 -12.48
CA ARG A 41 3.42 13.85 -12.24
C ARG A 41 2.06 13.18 -12.16
N THR A 42 2.07 11.94 -11.71
CA THR A 42 0.93 11.10 -11.44
C THR A 42 1.19 10.44 -10.09
N PRO A 43 0.14 10.02 -9.40
CA PRO A 43 0.36 9.31 -8.16
C PRO A 43 0.89 7.87 -8.37
N ALA A 44 1.61 7.30 -7.38
CA ALA A 44 2.33 6.03 -7.52
C ALA A 44 2.42 5.22 -6.21
N ILE A 45 2.31 3.89 -6.31
CA ILE A 45 2.71 2.91 -5.30
C ILE A 45 3.92 2.16 -5.82
N PHE A 46 4.95 2.08 -5.00
CA PHE A 46 6.11 1.25 -5.21
C PHE A 46 6.06 0.09 -4.23
N LEU A 47 6.25 -1.11 -4.74
CA LEU A 47 6.41 -2.31 -3.93
C LEU A 47 7.78 -2.90 -4.17
N TYR A 48 8.45 -3.33 -3.11
CA TYR A 48 9.74 -3.99 -3.19
C TYR A 48 9.82 -5.16 -2.23
N ASP A 49 10.63 -6.15 -2.60
CA ASP A 49 10.94 -7.26 -1.71
C ASP A 49 11.87 -6.76 -0.59
N GLY A 50 11.64 -7.21 0.64
CA GLY A 50 12.49 -6.93 1.80
C GLY A 50 13.85 -7.66 1.75
N TYR A 51 14.08 -8.49 0.73
CA TYR A 51 15.29 -9.27 0.55
C TYR A 51 16.21 -8.65 -0.50
N GLU A 52 17.50 -8.56 -0.18
CA GLU A 52 18.52 -8.10 -1.12
C GLU A 52 18.54 -8.97 -2.39
N GLY A 53 18.58 -8.32 -3.55
CA GLY A 53 18.51 -8.98 -4.86
C GLY A 53 17.10 -9.37 -5.32
N GLY A 54 16.10 -9.34 -4.43
CA GLY A 54 14.72 -9.69 -4.73
C GLY A 54 14.51 -11.20 -4.93
N ILE A 55 13.43 -11.73 -4.36
CA ILE A 55 13.05 -13.15 -4.45
C ILE A 55 11.72 -13.37 -5.17
N GLY A 56 11.10 -12.29 -5.66
CA GLY A 56 9.89 -12.30 -6.49
C GLY A 56 8.57 -12.30 -5.70
N LEU A 57 8.56 -11.85 -4.44
CA LEU A 57 7.33 -11.80 -3.65
C LEU A 57 6.36 -10.74 -4.17
N THR A 58 6.88 -9.55 -4.43
CA THR A 58 6.14 -8.44 -5.03
C THR A 58 5.54 -8.80 -6.38
N ARG A 59 6.22 -9.63 -7.19
CA ARG A 59 5.70 -10.07 -8.48
C ARG A 59 4.35 -10.77 -8.36
N ARG A 60 4.15 -11.60 -7.33
CA ARG A 60 2.87 -12.29 -7.10
C ARG A 60 1.74 -11.31 -6.81
N VAL A 61 2.01 -10.25 -6.04
CA VAL A 61 1.04 -9.19 -5.76
C VAL A 61 0.64 -8.47 -7.06
N LEU A 62 1.63 -8.25 -7.93
CA LEU A 62 1.46 -7.56 -9.20
C LEU A 62 0.82 -8.40 -10.30
N ASP A 63 0.72 -9.72 -10.11
CA ASP A 63 -0.07 -10.59 -10.98
C ASP A 63 -1.58 -10.45 -10.70
N THR A 64 -1.97 -9.97 -9.50
CA THR A 64 -3.37 -9.71 -9.10
C THR A 64 -3.56 -8.30 -8.50
N PRO A 65 -3.23 -7.25 -9.26
CA PRO A 65 -3.13 -5.90 -8.74
C PRO A 65 -4.48 -5.34 -8.27
N ALA A 66 -5.55 -5.59 -9.03
CA ALA A 66 -6.87 -5.07 -8.74
C ALA A 66 -7.49 -5.74 -7.51
N GLU A 67 -7.36 -7.06 -7.38
CA GLU A 67 -7.84 -7.83 -6.23
C GLU A 67 -7.14 -7.41 -4.95
N TRP A 68 -5.82 -7.21 -5.05
CA TRP A 68 -5.02 -6.74 -3.92
C TRP A 68 -5.48 -5.36 -3.44
N ILE A 69 -5.69 -4.41 -4.36
CA ILE A 69 -6.20 -3.06 -4.04
C ILE A 69 -7.62 -3.10 -3.47
N ARG A 70 -8.51 -3.94 -4.03
CA ARG A 70 -9.87 -4.12 -3.49
C ARG A 70 -9.84 -4.62 -2.05
N SER A 71 -8.97 -5.59 -1.74
CA SER A 71 -8.84 -6.11 -0.38
C SER A 71 -8.45 -5.03 0.63
N PHE A 72 -7.55 -4.11 0.24
CA PHE A 72 -7.19 -2.95 1.05
C PHE A 72 -8.38 -2.03 1.30
N ARG A 73 -9.17 -1.72 0.26
CA ARG A 73 -10.39 -0.90 0.40
C ARG A 73 -11.39 -1.52 1.36
N GLU A 74 -11.60 -2.83 1.28
CA GLU A 74 -12.54 -3.55 2.13
C GLU A 74 -12.13 -3.49 3.60
N ILE A 75 -10.84 -3.71 3.91
CA ILE A 75 -10.31 -3.62 5.27
C ILE A 75 -10.47 -2.21 5.85
N ILE A 76 -10.06 -1.20 5.09
CA ILE A 76 -10.12 0.20 5.56
C ILE A 76 -11.58 0.65 5.69
N GLY A 77 -12.43 0.30 4.72
CA GLY A 77 -13.83 0.71 4.65
C GLY A 77 -14.72 -0.01 5.68
N GLY A 78 -14.38 -1.24 6.04
CA GLY A 78 -15.09 -2.01 7.08
C GLY A 78 -14.72 -1.63 8.52
N CYS A 79 -13.66 -0.84 8.71
CA CYS A 79 -13.23 -0.43 10.04
C CYS A 79 -14.09 0.74 10.58
N ALA A 80 -14.47 0.69 11.85
CA ALA A 80 -15.31 1.73 12.49
C ALA A 80 -14.55 2.99 12.95
N SER A 81 -13.22 2.99 12.94
CA SER A 81 -12.42 4.16 13.37
C SER A 81 -12.64 5.37 12.47
N GLU A 82 -12.59 6.59 13.02
CA GLU A 82 -12.69 7.81 12.22
C GLU A 82 -11.35 8.16 11.57
N ASP A 83 -10.29 8.22 12.37
CA ASP A 83 -8.97 8.69 11.93
C ASP A 83 -8.02 7.57 11.48
N GLY A 84 -8.33 6.32 11.86
CA GLY A 84 -7.47 5.17 11.61
C GLY A 84 -6.97 4.47 12.88
N CYS A 85 -6.61 3.19 12.76
CA CYS A 85 -6.12 2.38 13.89
C CYS A 85 -5.15 1.26 13.41
N PRO A 86 -4.51 0.51 14.34
CA PRO A 86 -3.65 -0.63 14.03
C PRO A 86 -4.30 -1.74 13.19
N SER A 87 -5.63 -1.80 13.15
CA SER A 87 -6.36 -2.82 12.39
C SER A 87 -6.65 -2.42 10.95
N CYS A 88 -6.39 -1.17 10.53
CA CYS A 88 -6.74 -0.72 9.18
C CYS A 88 -5.64 0.06 8.47
N VAL A 89 -5.08 1.11 9.07
CA VAL A 89 -4.16 2.04 8.37
C VAL A 89 -2.84 2.30 9.09
N GLN A 90 -2.70 1.91 10.37
CA GLN A 90 -1.43 2.05 11.07
C GLN A 90 -0.53 0.82 10.89
N ASP A 91 0.77 1.08 10.81
CA ASP A 91 1.81 0.06 10.80
C ASP A 91 2.75 0.21 12.02
N PRO A 92 2.93 -0.82 12.88
CA PRO A 92 3.99 -0.85 13.90
C PRO A 92 5.42 -0.68 13.38
N GLN A 93 5.67 -0.90 12.08
CA GLN A 93 6.97 -0.74 11.43
C GLN A 93 7.08 0.56 10.60
N CYS A 94 6.10 1.45 10.70
CA CYS A 94 6.07 2.70 9.95
C CYS A 94 7.26 3.59 10.31
N GLY A 95 8.10 3.91 9.31
CA GLY A 95 9.28 4.77 9.49
C GLY A 95 8.97 6.22 9.87
N SER A 96 7.74 6.69 9.61
CA SER A 96 7.25 8.03 9.98
C SER A 96 6.40 8.04 11.26
N ALA A 97 6.40 6.94 12.02
CA ALA A 97 5.58 6.79 13.24
C ALA A 97 4.09 7.03 12.99
N ASN A 98 3.56 6.55 11.86
CA ASN A 98 2.17 6.71 11.46
C ASN A 98 1.72 8.17 11.44
N THR A 99 2.64 9.09 11.13
CA THR A 99 2.35 10.51 11.13
C THR A 99 2.74 11.17 9.79
N PRO A 100 1.80 11.87 9.15
CA PRO A 100 0.39 12.01 9.54
C PRO A 100 -0.46 10.79 9.11
N LEU A 101 -1.66 10.64 9.68
CA LEU A 101 -2.53 9.47 9.47
C LEU A 101 -3.86 9.91 8.86
N ASP A 102 -4.14 9.48 7.63
CA ASP A 102 -5.36 9.83 6.90
C ASP A 102 -6.09 8.59 6.38
N LYS A 103 -7.11 8.15 7.12
CA LYS A 103 -7.99 7.06 6.69
C LYS A 103 -8.79 7.39 5.43
N LYS A 104 -9.22 8.65 5.25
CA LYS A 104 -10.05 9.06 4.11
C LYS A 104 -9.20 9.05 2.84
N GLY A 105 -7.99 9.58 2.93
CA GLY A 105 -6.98 9.48 1.88
C GLY A 105 -6.67 8.03 1.53
N ALA A 106 -6.45 7.17 2.53
CA ALA A 106 -6.22 5.73 2.34
C ALA A 106 -7.39 4.98 1.66
N LEU A 107 -8.62 5.50 1.73
CA LEU A 107 -9.78 4.99 0.98
C LEU A 107 -9.89 5.58 -0.42
N PHE A 108 -9.64 6.87 -0.57
CA PHE A 108 -9.74 7.56 -1.86
C PHE A 108 -8.76 6.97 -2.87
N PHE A 109 -7.53 6.80 -2.41
CA PHE A 109 -6.38 6.39 -3.19
C PHE A 109 -6.62 5.09 -4.00
N PRO A 110 -6.77 3.91 -3.38
CA PRO A 110 -7.16 2.67 -4.06
C PRO A 110 -8.32 2.79 -5.06
N GLY A 111 -9.22 3.76 -4.88
CA GLY A 111 -10.39 3.93 -5.74
C GLY A 111 -10.06 4.52 -7.09
N GLU A 112 -9.10 5.43 -7.13
CA GLU A 112 -8.60 6.02 -8.37
C GLU A 112 -7.75 5.00 -9.17
N LEU A 113 -7.07 4.08 -8.49
CA LEU A 113 -6.31 2.99 -9.10
C LEU A 113 -7.15 1.95 -9.85
N LEU A 114 -8.43 1.81 -9.49
CA LEU A 114 -9.31 0.77 -10.02
C LEU A 114 -10.17 1.26 -11.19
N LYS A 115 -10.02 2.52 -11.62
CA LYS A 115 -10.70 3.11 -12.79
C LYS A 115 -9.88 2.88 -14.06
#